data_AF-A0A975RB33-F1
#
_entry.id   AF-A0A975RB33-F1
#
_cell.length_a   1.000
_cell.length_b   1.000
_cell.length_c   1.000
_cell.angle_alpha   90.00
_cell.angle_beta   90.00
_cell.angle_gamma   90.00
#
_symmetry.space_group_name_H-M   'P 1'
#
loop_
_entity.id
_entity.type
_entity.pdbx_description
1 polymer ?
#
loop_
_entity_poly.entity_id
_entity_poly.type
_entity_poly.pdbx_seq_one_letter_code
_entity_poly.pdbx_strand_id
1 'polypeptide(L)'
;MSKLLISLFIIMSALPYQQSLASAQHAKPGQVSSTCRYNEGPKLGQVEDLAGKAKPLAIGKPCTDGAGSLGITVLDADDEAEEEAEEAAKIQAAQTAAQSRSLAPQASTCKFFQGKKTGLQESYVGKIQPLPLGSDCTDGLGSIGVIVPD
;
A
#
# COMPACT_ATOMS: atom_id res chain seq x y z
N MET A 1 47.24 -16.19 29.89
CA MET A 1 47.40 -14.74 30.13
C MET A 1 46.50 -14.01 29.16
N SER A 2 45.52 -13.30 29.72
CA SER A 2 44.44 -12.59 29.04
C SER A 2 44.99 -11.36 28.31
N LYS A 3 44.67 -11.21 27.01
CA LYS A 3 44.79 -9.92 26.32
C LYS A 3 43.45 -9.58 25.68
N LEU A 4 42.64 -9.01 26.56
CA LEU A 4 41.51 -8.14 26.28
C LEU A 4 42.01 -6.93 25.48
N LEU A 5 41.66 -6.82 24.19
CA LEU A 5 41.67 -5.53 23.50
C LEU A 5 40.38 -5.38 22.70
N ILE A 6 39.52 -4.60 23.35
CA ILE A 6 38.24 -4.07 22.93
C ILE A 6 38.44 -3.29 21.63
N SER A 7 38.03 -3.86 20.50
CA SER A 7 37.92 -3.11 19.26
C SER A 7 36.68 -2.23 19.35
N LEU A 8 36.93 -0.93 19.49
CA LEU A 8 36.01 0.19 19.40
C LEU A 8 34.82 -0.08 18.47
N PHE A 9 33.64 -0.26 19.08
CA PHE A 9 32.36 0.02 18.43
C PHE A 9 32.22 1.55 18.32
N ILE A 10 32.72 2.14 17.24
CA ILE A 10 32.25 3.45 16.78
C ILE A 10 31.27 3.18 15.64
N ILE A 11 30.06 2.79 16.00
CA ILE A 11 28.92 2.94 15.10
C ILE A 11 28.49 4.40 15.31
N MET A 12 29.02 5.30 14.48
CA MET A 12 28.48 6.66 14.37
C MET A 12 27.00 6.55 13.98
N SER A 13 26.14 6.74 14.96
CA SER A 13 24.72 7.03 14.82
C SER A 13 24.54 8.34 14.05
N ALA A 14 24.33 8.23 12.74
CA ALA A 14 24.00 9.36 11.86
C ALA A 14 22.77 9.07 11.01
N LEU A 15 21.70 8.52 11.61
CA LEU A 15 20.41 8.32 10.93
C LEU A 15 19.26 8.50 11.93
N PRO A 16 18.84 9.75 12.18
CA PRO A 16 17.38 9.96 12.11
C PRO A 16 16.96 11.21 11.32
N TYR A 17 17.89 11.94 10.68
CA TYR A 17 17.52 13.20 10.01
C TYR A 17 16.73 12.99 8.70
N GLN A 18 16.90 11.83 8.05
CA GLN A 18 16.25 11.50 6.77
C GLN A 18 14.77 11.13 6.92
N GLN A 19 14.27 10.84 8.12
CA GLN A 19 12.87 10.46 8.32
C GLN A 19 11.91 11.66 8.26
N SER A 20 12.40 12.89 8.45
CA SER A 20 11.49 14.05 8.54
C SER A 20 10.84 14.41 7.20
N LEU A 21 11.54 14.31 6.08
CA LEU A 21 10.96 14.70 4.79
C LEU A 21 9.92 13.70 4.24
N ALA A 22 9.87 12.47 4.77
CA ALA A 22 8.99 11.42 4.25
C ALA A 22 7.49 11.69 4.51
N SER A 23 7.11 12.26 5.67
CA SER A 23 5.69 12.54 5.96
C SER A 23 5.08 13.64 5.10
N ALA A 24 5.89 14.56 4.55
CA ALA A 24 5.37 15.59 3.63
C ALA A 24 5.10 15.05 2.22
N GLN A 25 5.63 13.88 1.87
CA GLN A 25 5.57 13.33 0.51
C GLN A 25 4.26 12.61 0.19
N HIS A 26 3.44 12.30 1.21
CA HIS A 26 2.16 11.61 1.04
C HIS A 26 0.95 12.55 1.10
N ALA A 27 1.18 13.87 1.19
CA ALA A 27 0.08 14.82 1.26
C ALA A 27 -0.68 14.93 -0.08
N LYS A 28 -1.99 14.72 -0.05
CA LYS A 28 -2.90 14.96 -1.17
C LYS A 28 -2.97 16.46 -1.49
N PRO A 29 -3.14 16.83 -2.78
CA PRO A 29 -3.30 18.23 -3.17
C PRO A 29 -4.44 18.91 -2.39
N GLY A 30 -4.12 20.02 -1.72
CA GLY A 30 -5.11 20.81 -0.97
C GLY A 30 -5.28 20.43 0.50
N GLN A 31 -4.57 19.42 1.01
CA GLN A 31 -4.57 19.11 2.45
C GLN A 31 -3.94 20.24 3.28
N VAL A 32 -4.56 20.49 4.44
CA VAL A 32 -4.12 21.46 5.45
C VAL A 32 -4.11 20.79 6.81
N SER A 33 -3.20 21.19 7.69
CA SER A 33 -3.11 20.71 9.07
C SER A 33 -2.67 21.86 10.00
N SER A 34 -2.92 21.70 11.31
CA SER A 34 -2.39 22.57 12.36
C SER A 34 -1.14 21.99 13.04
N THR A 35 -0.72 20.79 12.67
CA THR A 35 0.43 20.10 13.25
C THR A 35 1.74 20.64 12.67
N CYS A 36 2.59 21.14 13.55
CA CYS A 36 3.88 21.74 13.22
C CYS A 36 5.01 20.86 13.74
N ARG A 37 5.91 20.44 12.85
CA ARG A 37 7.17 19.79 13.23
C ARG A 37 8.30 20.81 13.20
N TYR A 38 8.84 21.12 14.36
CA TYR A 38 9.87 22.14 14.51
C TYR A 38 11.23 21.62 14.05
N ASN A 39 11.88 22.40 13.21
CA ASN A 39 13.23 22.15 12.70
C ASN A 39 14.23 23.23 13.14
N GLU A 40 13.78 24.25 13.87
CA GLU A 40 14.62 25.30 14.45
C GLU A 40 14.04 25.83 15.77
N GLY A 41 14.90 26.37 16.64
CA GLY A 41 14.50 27.04 17.87
C GLY A 41 14.30 26.12 19.09
N PRO A 42 13.69 26.62 20.18
CA PRO A 42 13.58 25.91 21.46
C PRO A 42 12.85 24.57 21.39
N LYS A 43 11.92 24.43 20.45
CA LYS A 43 11.16 23.19 20.24
C LYS A 43 11.74 22.28 19.15
N LEU A 44 12.99 22.50 18.71
CA LEU A 44 13.65 21.69 17.69
C LEU A 44 13.39 20.18 17.87
N GLY A 45 12.87 19.53 16.83
CA GLY A 45 12.55 18.10 16.80
C GLY A 45 11.20 17.71 17.40
N GLN A 46 10.48 18.63 18.04
CA GLN A 46 9.14 18.38 18.57
C GLN A 46 8.07 18.52 17.48
N VAL A 47 6.97 17.82 17.68
CA VAL A 47 5.74 17.95 16.91
C VAL A 47 4.67 18.49 17.84
N GLU A 48 3.99 19.56 17.45
CA GLU A 48 2.90 20.16 18.23
C GLU A 48 1.70 20.44 17.35
N ASP A 49 0.52 20.07 17.82
CA ASP A 49 -0.75 20.52 17.26
C ASP A 49 -1.05 21.96 17.72
N LEU A 50 -1.16 22.85 16.74
CA LEU A 50 -1.48 24.27 16.94
C LEU A 50 -2.97 24.58 16.75
N ALA A 51 -3.84 23.57 16.76
CA ALA A 51 -5.28 23.74 16.70
C ALA A 51 -5.76 24.76 17.74
N GLY A 52 -6.53 25.74 17.29
CA GLY A 52 -7.04 26.84 18.13
C GLY A 52 -6.01 27.91 18.53
N LYS A 53 -4.71 27.70 18.27
CA LYS A 53 -3.64 28.68 18.47
C LYS A 53 -3.24 29.38 17.16
N ALA A 54 -3.30 28.65 16.05
CA ALA A 54 -2.98 29.13 14.71
C ALA A 54 -4.00 28.64 13.68
N LYS A 55 -4.05 29.30 12.52
CA LYS A 55 -4.86 28.83 11.39
C LYS A 55 -4.17 27.61 10.75
N PRO A 56 -4.91 26.57 10.36
CA PRO A 56 -4.36 25.46 9.58
C PRO A 56 -3.64 25.96 8.32
N LEU A 57 -2.49 25.35 8.03
CA LEU A 57 -1.65 25.65 6.88
C LEU A 57 -1.57 24.43 5.97
N ALA A 58 -1.27 24.65 4.69
CA ALA A 58 -1.04 23.53 3.78
C ALA A 58 0.18 22.72 4.23
N ILE A 59 0.12 21.40 4.03
CA ILE A 59 1.25 20.51 4.35
C ILE A 59 2.52 20.99 3.62
N GLY A 60 3.66 20.96 4.31
CA GLY A 60 4.94 21.44 3.78
C GLY A 60 5.15 22.96 3.88
N LYS A 61 4.16 23.73 4.37
CA LYS A 61 4.34 25.18 4.60
C LYS A 61 5.06 25.46 5.92
N PRO A 62 5.78 26.59 6.02
CA PRO A 62 6.44 26.97 7.26
C PRO A 62 5.40 27.31 8.35
N CYS A 63 5.67 26.86 9.57
CA CYS A 63 4.86 27.11 10.76
C CYS A 63 5.73 27.61 11.93
N THR A 64 5.11 28.28 12.91
CA THR A 64 5.79 28.81 14.09
C THR A 64 4.88 28.75 15.32
N ASP A 65 5.47 28.59 16.50
CA ASP A 65 4.77 28.69 17.79
C ASP A 65 4.62 30.14 18.30
N GLY A 66 5.21 31.13 17.61
CA GLY A 66 5.25 32.52 18.08
C GLY A 66 6.17 32.77 19.28
N ALA A 67 6.85 31.74 19.79
CA ALA A 67 7.82 31.81 20.89
C ALA A 67 9.28 31.64 20.41
N GLY A 68 9.49 31.65 19.10
CA GLY A 68 10.82 31.55 18.47
C GLY A 68 11.15 30.16 17.92
N SER A 69 10.20 29.22 17.87
CA SER A 69 10.38 27.94 17.17
C SER A 69 9.83 28.05 15.74
N LEU A 70 10.58 27.52 14.78
CA LEU A 70 10.17 27.43 13.37
C LEU A 70 10.11 25.95 12.97
N GLY A 71 9.17 25.64 12.09
CA GLY A 71 8.88 24.28 11.67
C GLY A 71 8.24 24.21 10.30
N ILE A 72 7.85 23.00 9.93
CA ILE A 72 7.10 22.68 8.73
C ILE A 72 5.79 21.98 9.13
N THR A 73 4.69 22.38 8.51
CA THR A 73 3.38 21.74 8.70
C THR A 73 3.41 20.32 8.16
N VAL A 74 2.98 19.36 8.97
CA VAL A 74 2.95 17.92 8.65
C VAL A 74 1.52 17.40 8.80
N LEU A 75 1.26 16.16 8.35
CA LEU A 75 -0.06 15.53 8.52
C LEU A 75 -0.35 15.29 10.01
N ASP A 76 -1.64 15.26 10.34
CA ASP A 76 -2.09 14.83 11.65
C ASP A 76 -1.91 13.30 11.74
N ALA A 77 -1.47 12.80 12.89
CA ALA A 77 -1.16 11.36 13.04
C ALA A 77 -2.37 10.46 12.77
N ASP A 78 -3.58 11.01 12.92
CA ASP A 78 -4.84 10.33 12.69
C ASP A 78 -5.12 10.16 11.19
N ASP A 79 -4.68 11.11 10.35
CA ASP A 79 -4.83 11.06 8.89
C ASP A 79 -3.90 10.01 8.25
N GLU A 80 -2.73 9.76 8.85
CA GLU A 80 -1.79 8.72 8.39
C GLU A 80 -2.35 7.29 8.62
N ALA A 81 -3.19 7.10 9.65
CA ALA A 81 -3.75 5.79 10.01
C ALA A 81 -4.92 5.36 9.11
N GLU A 82 -5.70 6.30 8.59
CA GLU A 82 -6.86 5.99 7.74
C GLU A 82 -6.46 5.59 6.31
N GLU A 83 -5.34 6.11 5.80
CA GLU A 83 -4.82 5.77 4.48
C GLU A 83 -4.18 4.37 4.44
N GLU A 84 -3.45 3.99 5.49
CA GLU A 84 -2.91 2.62 5.63
C GLU A 84 -4.02 1.58 5.80
N ALA A 85 -5.12 1.93 6.47
CA ALA A 85 -6.26 1.03 6.64
C ALA A 85 -7.03 0.79 5.33
N GLU A 86 -7.21 1.82 4.49
CA GLU A 86 -7.92 1.68 3.21
C GLU A 86 -7.09 0.87 2.19
N GLU A 87 -5.77 1.07 2.16
CA GLU A 87 -4.89 0.30 1.27
C GLU A 87 -4.72 -1.16 1.76
N ALA A 88 -4.61 -1.38 3.07
CA ALA A 88 -4.61 -2.73 3.64
C ALA A 88 -5.91 -3.49 3.33
N ALA A 89 -7.06 -2.83 3.35
CA ALA A 89 -8.34 -3.45 3.01
C ALA A 89 -8.42 -3.88 1.52
N LYS A 90 -7.88 -3.07 0.60
CA LYS A 90 -7.82 -3.42 -0.84
C LYS A 90 -6.89 -4.60 -1.10
N ILE A 91 -5.75 -4.65 -0.42
CA ILE A 91 -4.80 -5.76 -0.51
C ILE A 91 -5.42 -7.05 0.07
N GLN A 92 -6.10 -6.97 1.21
CA GLN A 92 -6.78 -8.12 1.83
C GLN A 92 -7.93 -8.65 0.97
N ALA A 93 -8.70 -7.78 0.31
CA ALA A 93 -9.76 -8.21 -0.62
C ALA A 93 -9.19 -8.96 -1.84
N ALA A 94 -8.10 -8.47 -2.42
CA ALA A 94 -7.42 -9.12 -3.53
C ALA A 94 -6.81 -10.48 -3.13
N GLN A 95 -6.22 -10.55 -1.94
CA GLN A 95 -5.66 -11.79 -1.39
C GLN A 95 -6.76 -12.83 -1.10
N THR A 96 -7.89 -12.41 -0.52
CA THR A 96 -9.02 -13.30 -0.24
C THR A 96 -9.63 -13.86 -1.54
N ALA A 97 -9.72 -13.04 -2.60
CA ALA A 97 -10.17 -13.46 -3.93
C ALA A 97 -9.18 -14.42 -4.62
N ALA A 98 -7.87 -14.21 -4.46
CA ALA A 98 -6.85 -15.12 -4.98
C ALA A 98 -6.86 -16.47 -4.26
N GLN A 99 -7.04 -16.46 -2.93
CA GLN A 99 -7.03 -17.65 -2.11
C GLN A 99 -8.27 -18.53 -2.36
N SER A 100 -9.44 -17.92 -2.60
CA SER A 100 -10.66 -18.65 -2.97
C SER A 100 -10.59 -19.27 -4.38
N ARG A 101 -9.80 -18.71 -5.31
CA ARG A 101 -9.51 -19.36 -6.61
C ARG A 101 -8.59 -20.58 -6.49
N SER A 102 -7.68 -20.61 -5.51
CA SER A 102 -6.76 -21.74 -5.31
C SER A 102 -7.43 -22.99 -4.75
N LEU A 103 -8.58 -22.85 -4.09
CA LEU A 103 -9.35 -23.95 -3.49
C LEU A 103 -10.48 -24.45 -4.41
N ALA A 104 -10.73 -23.76 -5.52
CA ALA A 104 -11.77 -24.14 -6.44
C ALA A 104 -11.41 -25.48 -7.13
N PRO A 105 -12.40 -26.37 -7.32
CA PRO A 105 -12.20 -27.60 -8.10
C PRO A 105 -11.70 -27.25 -9.51
N GLN A 106 -10.75 -28.04 -10.01
CA GLN A 106 -10.14 -27.84 -11.33
C GLN A 106 -10.72 -28.84 -12.35
N ALA A 107 -10.89 -28.40 -13.59
CA ALA A 107 -11.34 -29.23 -14.71
C ALA A 107 -10.67 -28.78 -16.02
N SER A 108 -10.90 -29.50 -17.11
CA SER A 108 -10.37 -29.14 -18.44
C SER A 108 -11.44 -29.05 -19.53
N THR A 109 -12.73 -29.14 -19.18
CA THR A 109 -13.83 -29.00 -20.14
C THR A 109 -14.30 -27.56 -20.24
N CYS A 110 -14.32 -27.02 -21.46
CA CYS A 110 -14.75 -25.66 -21.78
C CYS A 110 -16.17 -25.67 -22.36
N LYS A 111 -17.12 -24.97 -21.72
CA LYS A 111 -18.46 -24.72 -22.27
C LYS A 111 -18.51 -23.33 -22.91
N PHE A 112 -18.66 -23.29 -24.22
CA PHE A 112 -18.66 -22.05 -24.97
C PHE A 112 -20.01 -21.35 -24.89
N PHE A 113 -19.99 -20.05 -24.65
CA PHE A 113 -21.18 -19.18 -24.67
C PHE A 113 -21.08 -18.06 -25.72
N GLN A 114 -19.93 -17.93 -26.40
CA GLN A 114 -19.72 -16.97 -27.47
C GLN A 114 -18.88 -17.57 -28.60
N GLY A 115 -19.12 -17.12 -29.84
CA GLY A 115 -18.39 -17.55 -31.04
C GLY A 115 -19.02 -18.74 -31.75
N LYS A 116 -18.26 -19.36 -32.67
CA LYS A 116 -18.79 -20.44 -33.55
C LYS A 116 -19.16 -21.70 -32.78
N LYS A 117 -18.54 -21.94 -31.62
CA LYS A 117 -18.82 -23.08 -30.75
C LYS A 117 -19.88 -22.79 -29.69
N THR A 118 -20.59 -21.65 -29.73
CA THR A 118 -21.61 -21.31 -28.73
C THR A 118 -22.58 -22.46 -28.47
N GLY A 119 -22.72 -22.85 -27.20
CA GLY A 119 -23.57 -23.96 -26.75
C GLY A 119 -22.87 -25.32 -26.73
N LEU A 120 -21.69 -25.46 -27.35
CA LEU A 120 -20.91 -26.70 -27.34
C LEU A 120 -19.99 -26.78 -26.11
N GLN A 121 -19.56 -28.00 -25.82
CA GLN A 121 -18.51 -28.30 -24.85
C GLN A 121 -17.34 -28.99 -25.56
N GLU A 122 -16.12 -28.65 -25.17
CA GLU A 122 -14.91 -29.34 -25.62
C GLU A 122 -13.99 -29.63 -24.44
N SER A 123 -13.48 -30.86 -24.38
CA SER A 123 -12.47 -31.26 -23.40
C SER A 123 -11.07 -30.90 -23.88
N TYR A 124 -10.31 -30.27 -22.99
CA TYR A 124 -8.91 -29.91 -23.18
C TYR A 124 -7.94 -30.72 -22.32
N VAL A 125 -8.37 -31.89 -21.84
CA VAL A 125 -7.48 -32.81 -21.11
C VAL A 125 -6.21 -33.06 -21.91
N GLY A 126 -5.06 -32.76 -21.31
CA GLY A 126 -3.74 -32.90 -21.93
C GLY A 126 -3.36 -31.81 -22.94
N LYS A 127 -4.27 -30.88 -23.27
CA LYS A 127 -3.99 -29.70 -24.12
C LYS A 127 -3.67 -28.45 -23.29
N ILE A 128 -4.31 -28.31 -22.13
CA ILE A 128 -4.08 -27.21 -21.17
C ILE A 128 -3.90 -27.77 -19.76
N GLN A 129 -3.28 -26.97 -18.89
CA GLN A 129 -3.33 -27.24 -17.46
C GLN A 129 -4.78 -27.09 -16.97
N PRO A 130 -5.26 -27.96 -16.07
CA PRO A 130 -6.57 -27.80 -15.46
C PRO A 130 -6.73 -26.40 -14.86
N LEU A 131 -7.91 -25.83 -15.06
CA LEU A 131 -8.26 -24.50 -14.59
C LEU A 131 -9.40 -24.62 -13.58
N PRO A 132 -9.51 -23.68 -12.62
CA PRO A 132 -10.65 -23.61 -11.73
C PRO A 132 -11.98 -23.58 -12.48
N LEU A 133 -13.00 -24.25 -11.97
CA LEU A 133 -14.37 -24.11 -12.48
C LEU A 133 -14.77 -22.63 -12.53
N GLY A 134 -15.42 -22.24 -13.63
CA GLY A 134 -15.82 -20.86 -13.89
C GLY A 134 -14.71 -19.97 -14.46
N SER A 135 -13.47 -20.45 -14.59
CA SER A 135 -12.42 -19.72 -15.31
C SER A 135 -12.79 -19.55 -16.78
N ASP A 136 -12.41 -18.43 -17.38
CA ASP A 136 -12.58 -18.21 -18.81
C ASP A 136 -11.69 -19.18 -19.61
N CYS A 137 -12.23 -19.66 -20.74
CA CYS A 137 -11.51 -20.51 -21.68
C CYS A 137 -11.82 -20.08 -23.12
N THR A 138 -10.89 -20.37 -24.04
CA THR A 138 -11.05 -20.07 -25.47
C THR A 138 -10.54 -21.22 -26.31
N ASP A 139 -11.02 -21.33 -27.56
CA ASP A 139 -10.51 -22.27 -28.57
C ASP A 139 -9.39 -21.69 -29.44
N GLY A 140 -8.97 -20.44 -29.20
CA GLY A 140 -7.98 -19.75 -30.03
C GLY A 140 -8.46 -19.39 -31.44
N LEU A 141 -9.70 -19.73 -31.79
CA LEU A 141 -10.35 -19.46 -33.08
C LEU A 141 -11.52 -18.47 -32.96
N GLY A 142 -11.64 -17.83 -31.78
CA GLY A 142 -12.64 -16.79 -31.50
C GLY A 142 -13.88 -17.29 -30.75
N SER A 143 -13.90 -18.53 -30.26
CA SER A 143 -14.93 -18.98 -29.32
C SER A 143 -14.46 -18.76 -27.88
N ILE A 144 -15.36 -18.29 -27.02
CA ILE A 144 -15.11 -18.01 -25.60
C ILE A 144 -16.13 -18.79 -24.77
N GLY A 145 -15.66 -19.34 -23.65
CA GLY A 145 -16.41 -20.20 -22.76
C GLY A 145 -15.95 -20.08 -21.31
N VAL A 146 -16.57 -20.90 -20.46
CA VAL A 146 -16.15 -21.10 -19.08
C VAL A 146 -15.81 -22.56 -18.81
N ILE A 147 -14.87 -22.79 -17.91
CA ILE A 147 -14.51 -24.13 -17.45
C ILE A 147 -15.66 -24.70 -16.62
N VAL A 148 -16.10 -25.90 -16.98
CA VAL A 148 -17.18 -26.66 -16.34
C VAL A 148 -16.65 -28.00 -15.85
N PRO A 149 -17.35 -28.69 -14.93
CA PRO A 149 -17.01 -30.06 -14.56
C PRO A 149 -16.90 -30.97 -15.80
N ASP A 150 -15.94 -31.89 -15.77
CA ASP A 150 -15.78 -32.94 -16.80
C ASP A 150 -16.94 -33.96 -16.77
#